data_AF-A0A661W960-F1
#
_entry.id   AF-A0A661W960-F1
#
_cell.length_a   1.000
_cell.length_b   1.000
_cell.length_c   1.000
_cell.angle_alpha   90.00
_cell.angle_beta   90.00
_cell.angle_gamma   90.00
#
_symmetry.space_group_name_H-M   'P 1'
#
loop_
_entity.id
_entity.type
_entity.pdbx_description
1 polymer ?
#
loop_
_entity_poly.entity_id
_entity_poly.type
_entity_poly.pdbx_seq_one_letter_code
_entity_poly.pdbx_strand_id
1 'polypeptide(L)' 'GRSGAEVELPRVDLYLNGLCLLRKGCPEPLDSAQSRQLLTGAEVFVRVCLNLGGEEAVAWGCDLSEEYVRINSDYTT' A
#
# COMPACT_ATOMS: atom_id res chain seq x y z
N GLY A 1 -0.33 -7.42 10.87
CA GLY A 1 -1.38 -6.94 9.95
C GLY A 1 -2.74 -7.41 10.42
N ARG A 2 -3.84 -6.99 9.76
CA ARG A 2 -5.23 -7.37 10.13
C ARG A 2 -5.84 -8.49 9.26
N SER A 3 -5.10 -9.01 8.29
CA SER A 3 -5.59 -10.00 7.32
C SER A 3 -5.82 -11.41 7.90
N GLY A 4 -5.30 -11.70 9.08
CA GLY A 4 -5.29 -13.07 9.63
C GLY A 4 -4.29 -14.01 8.94
N ALA A 5 -3.61 -13.56 7.88
CA ALA A 5 -2.53 -14.30 7.25
C ALA A 5 -1.29 -14.36 8.15
N GLU A 6 -0.48 -15.40 7.97
CA GLU A 6 0.83 -15.49 8.60
C GLU A 6 1.74 -14.35 8.10
N VAL A 7 2.40 -13.67 9.03
CA VAL A 7 3.29 -12.54 8.74
C VAL A 7 4.43 -12.50 9.74
N GLU A 8 5.67 -12.53 9.26
CA GLU A 8 6.87 -12.24 10.05
C GLU A 8 7.40 -10.84 9.73
N LEU A 9 7.07 -9.84 10.56
CA LEU A 9 7.44 -8.43 10.32
C LEU A 9 8.92 -8.22 9.92
N PRO A 10 9.92 -8.86 10.56
CA PRO A 10 11.34 -8.70 10.19
C PRO A 10 11.71 -9.22 8.80
N ARG A 11 10.80 -9.91 8.11
CA ARG A 11 10.99 -10.38 6.75
C ARG A 11 10.24 -9.55 5.72
N VAL A 12 9.33 -8.68 6.15
CA VAL A 12 8.46 -7.94 5.23
C VAL A 12 9.23 -6.84 4.52
N ASP A 13 9.07 -6.79 3.20
CA ASP A 13 9.47 -5.65 2.37
C ASP A 13 8.23 -4.97 1.78
N LEU A 14 8.26 -3.64 1.69
CA LEU A 14 7.20 -2.82 1.13
C LEU A 14 7.77 -1.91 0.04
N TYR A 15 7.09 -1.85 -1.09
CA TYR A 15 7.42 -0.97 -2.20
C TYR A 15 6.20 -0.17 -2.65
N LEU A 16 6.44 1.10 -2.99
CA LEU A 16 5.47 2.00 -3.58
C LEU A 16 6.02 2.50 -4.92
N ASN A 17 5.33 2.18 -6.03
CA ASN A 17 5.79 2.51 -7.38
C ASN A 17 7.26 2.14 -7.63
N GLY A 18 7.68 0.99 -7.08
CA GLY A 18 9.05 0.47 -7.17
C GLY A 18 10.04 1.01 -6.13
N LEU A 19 9.73 2.11 -5.42
CA LEU A 19 10.56 2.62 -4.34
C LEU A 19 10.41 1.75 -3.09
N CYS A 20 11.52 1.32 -2.49
CA CYS A 20 11.52 0.55 -1.24
C CYS A 20 11.24 1.48 -0.06
N LEU A 21 10.16 1.21 0.67
CA LEU A 21 9.76 1.97 1.87
C LEU A 21 10.07 1.21 3.16
N LEU A 22 10.03 -0.12 3.09
CA LEU A 22 10.34 -1.02 4.19
C LEU A 22 11.23 -2.14 3.65
N ARG A 23 12.31 -2.43 4.35
CA ARG A 23 13.22 -3.54 4.08
C ARG A 23 13.41 -4.36 5.36
N LYS A 24 13.13 -5.66 5.32
CA LYS A 24 13.27 -6.57 6.48
C LYS A 24 12.59 -6.03 7.75
N GLY A 25 11.39 -5.47 7.58
CA GLY A 25 10.64 -4.87 8.69
C GLY A 25 11.16 -3.52 9.19
N CYS A 26 12.23 -2.97 8.60
CA CYS A 26 12.79 -1.67 8.95
C CYS A 26 12.41 -0.61 7.91
N PRO A 27 11.97 0.59 8.33
CA PRO A 27 11.71 1.70 7.42
C PRO A 27 13.00 2.15 6.72
N GLU A 28 12.91 2.39 5.42
CA GLU A 28 13.96 3.05 4.66
C GLU A 28 13.81 4.58 4.77
N PRO A 29 14.92 5.34 4.72
CA PRO A 29 14.85 6.80 4.67
C PRO A 29 14.03 7.27 3.47
N LEU A 30 13.00 8.07 3.73
CA LEU A 30 12.08 8.56 2.70
C LEU A 30 11.88 10.07 2.85
N ASP A 31 12.12 10.81 1.77
CA ASP A 31 11.72 12.20 1.69
C ASP A 31 10.21 12.31 1.43
N SER A 32 9.54 13.10 2.25
CA SER A 32 8.12 13.43 2.12
C SER A 32 7.75 14.04 0.76
N ALA A 33 8.67 14.73 0.08
CA ALA A 33 8.41 15.26 -1.25
C ALA A 33 8.39 14.14 -2.30
N GLN A 34 9.34 13.20 -2.23
CA GLN A 34 9.36 12.03 -3.10
C GLN A 34 8.14 11.14 -2.91
N SER A 35 7.71 10.90 -1.67
CA SER A 35 6.55 10.04 -1.41
C SER A 35 5.24 10.62 -1.96
N ARG A 36 5.05 11.94 -1.86
CA ARG A 36 3.92 12.60 -2.52
C ARG A 36 3.96 12.44 -4.03
N GLN A 37 5.12 12.63 -4.65
CA GLN A 37 5.25 12.49 -6.09
C GLN A 37 4.86 11.08 -6.56
N LEU A 38 5.24 10.04 -5.80
CA LEU A 38 4.85 8.66 -6.09
C LEU A 38 3.34 8.41 -6.04
N LEU A 39 2.57 9.23 -5.32
CA LEU A 39 1.12 9.11 -5.19
C LEU A 39 0.34 9.99 -6.18
N THR A 40 1.01 10.85 -6.94
CA THR A 40 0.33 11.76 -7.91
C THR A 40 0.02 11.12 -9.26
N GLY A 41 0.50 9.90 -9.51
CA GLY A 41 0.20 9.16 -10.73
C GLY A 41 -1.26 8.70 -10.79
N ALA A 42 -1.75 8.43 -12.01
CA ALA A 42 -3.09 7.87 -12.22
C ALA A 42 -3.23 6.44 -11.66
N GLU A 43 -2.12 5.70 -11.57
CA GLU A 43 -2.04 4.39 -10.96
C GLU A 43 -0.98 4.37 -9.86
N VAL A 44 -1.28 3.67 -8.77
CA VAL A 44 -0.37 3.50 -7.64
C VAL A 44 -0.18 2.01 -7.39
N PHE A 45 1.04 1.53 -7.61
CA PHE A 45 1.43 0.15 -7.36
C PHE A 45 1.99 0.00 -5.94
N VAL A 46 1.31 -0.81 -5.13
CA VAL A 46 1.79 -1.23 -3.81
C VAL A 46 2.20 -2.68 -3.89
N ARG A 47 3.47 -2.98 -3.62
CA ARG A 47 3.99 -4.36 -3.56
C ARG A 47 4.44 -4.68 -2.15
N VAL A 48 3.88 -5.75 -1.60
CA VAL A 48 4.25 -6.28 -0.28
C VAL A 48 4.88 -7.65 -0.48
N CYS A 49 6.13 -7.82 -0.07
CA CYS A 49 6.80 -9.12 -0.06
C CYS A 49 6.80 -9.66 1.37
N LEU A 50 6.04 -10.74 1.62
CA LEU A 50 6.01 -11.38 2.94
C LEU A 50 7.25 -12.24 3.20
N ASN A 51 7.91 -12.72 2.12
CA ASN A 51 9.13 -13.53 2.19
C ASN A 51 8.95 -14.81 3.06
N LEU A 52 7.76 -15.43 2.97
CA LEU A 52 7.39 -16.67 3.65
C LEU A 52 7.32 -17.88 2.70
N GLY A 53 7.38 -17.65 1.39
CA GLY A 53 7.24 -18.66 0.35
C GLY A 53 7.30 -18.03 -1.05
N GLY A 54 6.90 -18.78 -2.07
CA GLY A 54 6.89 -18.32 -3.47
C GLY A 54 5.53 -17.90 -4.02
N GLU A 55 4.48 -17.94 -3.21
CA GLU A 55 3.11 -17.63 -3.64
C GLU A 55 2.89 -16.12 -3.82
N GLU A 56 2.04 -15.77 -4.78
CA GLU A 56 1.69 -14.39 -5.10
C GLU A 56 0.19 -14.21 -5.33
N ALA A 57 -0.30 -13.00 -5.04
CA ALA A 57 -1.68 -12.61 -5.32
C ALA A 57 -1.72 -11.12 -5.66
N VAL A 58 -2.70 -10.73 -6.49
CA VAL A 58 -2.92 -9.35 -6.91
C VAL A 58 -4.35 -8.94 -6.57
N ALA A 59 -4.50 -7.76 -5.99
CA ALA A 59 -5.78 -7.13 -5.70
C ALA A 59 -5.81 -5.71 -6.29
N TRP A 60 -7.00 -5.24 -6.61
CA TRP A 60 -7.23 -3.92 -7.21
C TRP A 60 -8.16 -3.11 -6.32
N GLY A 61 -7.96 -1.81 -6.29
CA GLY A 61 -8.78 -0.86 -5.56
C GLY A 61 -8.58 0.54 -6.13
N CYS A 62 -9.20 1.52 -5.50
CA CYS A 62 -9.04 2.93 -5.82
C CYS A 62 -8.79 3.74 -4.54
N ASP A 63 -8.39 4.99 -4.71
CA ASP A 63 -8.36 5.93 -3.60
C ASP A 63 -9.78 6.20 -3.08
N LEU A 64 -9.84 6.63 -1.82
CA LEU A 64 -11.08 7.09 -1.21
C LEU A 64 -11.11 8.62 -1.34
N SER A 65 -11.83 9.12 -2.35
CA SER A 65 -11.94 10.55 -2.61
C SER A 65 -13.04 11.22 -1.78
N GLU A 66 -12.95 12.54 -1.60
CA GLU A 66 -14.00 13.35 -0.95
C GLU A 66 -15.34 13.25 -1.71
N GLU A 67 -15.27 13.13 -3.03
CA GLU A 67 -16.44 12.94 -3.89
C GLU A 67 -17.16 11.62 -3.58
N TYR A 68 -16.43 10.54 -3.29
CA TYR A 68 -17.02 9.27 -2.84
C TYR A 68 -17.80 9.44 -1.53
N VAL A 69 -17.25 10.22 -0.58
CA VAL A 69 -17.92 10.48 0.71
C VAL A 69 -19.20 11.27 0.49
N ARG A 70 -19.17 12.33 -0.33
CA ARG A 70 -20.33 13.17 -0.63
C ARG A 70 -21.46 12.38 -1.31
N ILE A 71 -21.13 11.53 -2.28
CA ILE A 71 -22.11 10.71 -3.01
C ILE A 71 -22.82 9.73 -2.07
N ASN A 72 -22.09 9.11 -1.13
CA ASN A 72 -22.64 8.13 -0.21
C ASN A 72 -23.20 8.75 1.10
N SER A 73 -22.95 10.02 1.40
CA SER A 73 -23.55 10.70 2.55
C SER A 73 -24.91 11.31 2.26
N ASP A 74 -25.15 11.72 1.00
CA ASP A 74 -26.40 12.35 0.57
C ASP A 74 -27.52 11.33 0.28
N TYR A 75 -27.18 10.05 0.18
CA TYR A 75 -28.14 8.95 0.11
C TYR A 75 -28.05 8.11 1.37
N THR A 76 -29.18 7.94 2.06
CA THR A 76 -29.30 6.98 3.16
C THR A 76 -29.16 5.57 2.58
N THR A 77 -27.96 5.01 2.59
CA THR A 77 -27.70 3.57 2.39
C THR A 77 -27.49 2.86 3.71
#